data_AF-A0A1Q8JQP4-F1
#
_entry.id   AF-A0A1Q8JQP4-F1
#
_cell.length_a   1.000
_cell.length_b   1.000
_cell.length_c   1.000
_cell.angle_alpha   90.00
_cell.angle_beta   90.00
_cell.angle_gamma   90.00
#
_symmetry.space_group_name_H-M   'P 1'
#
loop_
_entity.id
_entity.type
_entity.pdbx_description
1 polymer ?
#
loop_
_entity_poly.entity_id
_entity_poly.type
_entity_poly.pdbx_seq_one_letter_code
_entity_poly.pdbx_strand_id
1 'polypeptide(L)' 'MHDLNLAARYCDRICLLDGGRAVATGTPAEVLTPERIGAVYGVTATVLEHPSADCPLVVLSP' A
#
# COMPACT_ATOMS: atom_id res chain seq x y z
N MET A 1 11.74 -0.24 6.77
CA MET A 1 11.63 -1.28 5.72
C MET A 1 10.42 -0.88 4.88
N HIS A 2 10.65 -0.51 3.62
CA HIS A 2 9.86 0.52 2.90
C HIS A 2 9.15 0.01 1.63
N ASP A 3 9.06 -1.30 1.43
CA ASP A 3 8.51 -1.87 0.20
C ASP A 3 7.03 -2.26 0.37
N LEU A 4 6.14 -1.49 -0.27
CA LEU A 4 4.69 -1.71 -0.21
C LEU A 4 4.27 -3.03 -0.85
N ASN A 5 5.00 -3.53 -1.85
CA ASN A 5 4.70 -4.79 -2.52
C ASN A 5 5.06 -5.99 -1.64
N LEU A 6 6.16 -5.89 -0.90
CA LEU A 6 6.51 -6.89 0.09
C LEU A 6 5.45 -6.97 1.20
N ALA A 7 5.01 -5.82 1.71
CA ALA A 7 3.95 -5.76 2.70
C ALA A 7 2.63 -6.33 2.16
N ALA A 8 2.28 -5.99 0.92
CA ALA A 8 1.08 -6.53 0.26
C ALA A 8 1.10 -8.06 0.13
N ARG A 9 2.27 -8.63 -0.16
CA ARG A 9 2.43 -10.05 -0.44
C ARG A 9 2.48 -10.94 0.82
N TYR A 10 3.05 -10.43 1.90
CA TYR A 10 3.38 -11.24 3.07
C TYR A 10 2.60 -10.87 4.33
N CYS A 11 1.87 -9.75 4.35
CA CYS A 11 1.08 -9.35 5.49
C CYS A 11 -0.41 -9.61 5.25
N ASP A 12 -1.05 -10.32 6.17
CA ASP A 12 -2.52 -10.44 6.18
C ASP A 12 -3.20 -9.10 6.49
N ARG A 13 -2.48 -8.23 7.23
CA ARG A 13 -2.96 -6.91 7.65
C ARG A 13 -1.85 -5.86 7.59
N ILE A 14 -2.21 -4.67 7.16
CA ILE A 14 -1.34 -3.50 7.08
C ILE A 14 -1.91 -2.40 7.97
N CYS A 15 -1.04 -1.69 8.70
CA CYS A 15 -1.35 -0.44 9.36
C CYS A 15 -0.56 0.68 8.68
N LEU A 16 -1.27 1.56 7.96
CA LEU A 16 -0.67 2.70 7.30
C LEU A 16 -0.60 3.86 8.30
N LEU A 17 0.60 4.37 8.52
CA LEU A 17 0.88 5.44 9.47
C LEU A 17 1.26 6.73 8.75
N ASP A 18 0.77 7.85 9.26
CA ASP A 18 1.20 9.20 8.89
C ASP A 18 1.38 10.05 10.15
N GLY A 19 2.52 10.75 10.26
CA GLY A 19 2.84 11.56 11.44
C GLY A 19 2.74 10.83 12.79
N GLY A 20 3.00 9.51 12.82
CA GLY A 20 2.88 8.69 14.04
C GLY A 20 1.45 8.28 14.40
N ARG A 21 0.46 8.49 13.52
CA ARG A 21 -0.94 8.09 13.71
C ARG A 21 -1.37 7.13 12.61
N ALA A 22 -2.23 6.17 12.94
CA ALA A 22 -2.80 5.26 11.96
C ALA A 22 -3.86 5.97 11.11
N VAL A 23 -3.64 6.01 9.79
CA VAL A 23 -4.58 6.54 8.80
C VAL A 23 -5.54 5.44 8.34
N ALA A 24 -5.04 4.21 8.21
CA ALA A 24 -5.85 3.05 7.84
C ALA A 24 -5.25 1.77 8.43
N THR A 25 -6.12 0.81 8.74
CA THR A 25 -5.69 -0.54 9.14
C THR A 25 -6.68 -1.57 8.60
N GLY A 26 -6.18 -2.59 7.92
CA GLY A 26 -7.02 -3.57 7.22
C GLY A 26 -6.17 -4.53 6.40
N THR A 27 -6.78 -5.22 5.46
CA THR A 27 -6.07 -6.02 4.46
C THR A 27 -5.21 -5.13 3.55
N PRO A 28 -4.20 -5.68 2.86
CA PRO A 28 -3.44 -4.94 1.88
C PRO A 28 -4.29 -4.21 0.84
N ALA A 29 -5.31 -4.86 0.29
CA ALA A 29 -6.20 -4.29 -0.72
C ALA A 29 -7.05 -3.13 -0.17
N GLU A 30 -7.49 -3.23 1.09
CA GLU A 30 -8.24 -2.15 1.73
C GLU A 30 -7.37 -0.94 2.07
N VAL A 31 -6.09 -1.16 2.37
CA VAL A 31 -5.18 -0.12 2.90
C VAL A 31 -4.38 0.57 1.79
N LEU A 32 -3.84 -0.18 0.84
CA LEU A 32 -2.94 0.29 -0.21
C LEU A 32 -3.71 0.83 -1.41
N THR A 33 -4.28 2.02 -1.27
CA THR A 33 -4.97 2.75 -2.35
C THR A 33 -4.10 3.90 -2.89
N PRO A 34 -4.19 4.27 -4.18
CA PRO A 34 -3.44 5.38 -4.77
C PRO A 34 -3.50 6.67 -3.95
N GLU A 35 -4.70 7.05 -3.49
CA GLU A 35 -4.95 8.30 -2.76
C GLU A 35 -4.22 8.34 -1.42
N ARG A 36 -4.28 7.24 -0.66
CA ARG A 36 -3.59 7.11 0.63
C ARG A 36 -2.08 7.02 0.46
N ILE A 37 -1.60 6.29 -0.54
CA ILE A 37 -0.17 6.19 -0.82
C ILE A 37 0.38 7.57 -1.17
N GLY A 38 -0.32 8.33 -2.02
CA GLY A 38 0.09 9.68 -2.36
C GLY A 38 0.05 10.65 -1.18
N ALA A 39 -0.98 10.56 -0.33
CA ALA A 39 -1.08 11.40 0.86
C ALA A 39 0.04 11.13 1.89
N VAL A 40 0.40 9.86 2.10
CA VAL A 40 1.37 9.46 3.15
C VAL A 40 2.81 9.51 2.66
N TYR A 41 3.07 9.10 1.41
CA TYR A 41 4.42 8.99 0.87
C TYR A 41 4.81 10.14 -0.07
N GLY A 42 3.87 11.02 -0.44
CA GLY A 42 4.14 12.17 -1.31
C GLY A 42 4.51 11.79 -2.75
N VAL A 43 4.02 10.64 -3.23
CA VAL A 43 4.35 10.07 -4.55
C VAL A 43 3.09 9.77 -5.35
N THR A 44 3.19 9.76 -6.66
CA THR A 44 2.12 9.22 -7.51
C THR A 44 2.28 7.71 -7.58
N ALA A 45 1.22 6.97 -7.22
CA ALA A 45 1.23 5.51 -7.26
C ALA A 45 0.00 4.98 -8.01
N THR A 46 0.22 3.93 -8.80
CA THR A 46 -0.85 3.12 -9.39
C THR A 46 -0.92 1.80 -8.64
N VAL A 47 -2.13 1.38 -8.29
CA VAL A 47 -2.38 0.09 -7.62
C VAL A 47 -3.08 -0.82 -8.62
N LEU A 48 -2.43 -1.96 -8.89
CA LEU A 48 -2.89 -2.98 -9.83
C LEU A 48 -3.16 -4.28 -9.07
N GLU A 49 -3.90 -5.19 -9.69
CA GLU A 49 -4.01 -6.57 -9.23
C GLU A 49 -2.72 -7.32 -9.57
N HIS A 50 -2.16 -8.09 -8.63
CA HIS A 50 -0.94 -8.85 -8.87
C HIS A 50 -1.24 -10.07 -9.76
N PRO A 51 -0.49 -10.30 -10.86
CA PRO A 51 -0.87 -11.28 -11.89
C PRO A 51 -0.81 -12.75 -11.46
N SER A 52 -0.15 -13.03 -10.34
CA SER A 52 0.08 -14.39 -9.82
C SER A 52 -0.17 -14.54 -8.32
N ALA A 53 -0.65 -13.49 -7.66
CA ALA A 53 -0.91 -13.50 -6.22
C ALA A 53 -2.17 -12.70 -5.92
N ASP A 54 -2.92 -13.12 -4.91
CA ASP A 54 -4.14 -12.42 -4.48
C ASP A 54 -3.78 -11.24 -3.55
N CYS A 55 -3.02 -10.29 -4.10
CA CYS A 55 -2.57 -9.10 -3.38
C CYS A 55 -2.39 -7.91 -4.35
N PRO A 56 -2.43 -6.66 -3.85
CA PRO A 56 -2.17 -5.50 -4.69
C PRO A 56 -0.70 -5.40 -5.10
N LEU A 57 -0.45 -4.90 -6.32
CA LEU A 57 0.85 -4.50 -6.84
C LEU A 57 0.88 -2.98 -6.99
N VAL A 58 1.72 -2.33 -6.18
CA VAL A 58 1.97 -0.89 -6.21
C VAL A 58 3.11 -0.57 -7.17
N VAL A 59 2.81 0.29 -8.15
CA VAL A 59 3.78 0.82 -9.12
C VAL A 59 3.90 2.33 -8.89
N LEU A 60 5.12 2.80 -8.64
CA LEU A 60 5.40 4.23 -8.50
C LEU A 60 5.53 4.85 -9.87
N SER A 61 4.84 5.97 -10.09
CA SER A 61 4.94 6.78 -11.30
C SER A 61 5.76 8.04 -11.01
N PRO A 62 6.57 8.51 -11.97
CA PRO A 62 7.36 9.74 -11.82
C PRO A 62 6.49 10.99 -11.65
#